data_AF-A0A942V0K5-F1
#
_entry.id   AF-A0A942V0K5-F1
#
_cell.length_a   1.000
_cell.length_b   1.000
_cell.length_c   1.000
_cell.angle_alpha   90.00
_cell.angle_beta   90.00
_cell.angle_gamma   90.00
#
_symmetry.space_group_name_H-M   'P 1'
#
loop_
_entity.id
_entity.type
_entity.pdbx_description
1 polymer ?
#
loop_
_entity_poly.entity_id
_entity_poly.type
_entity_poly.pdbx_seq_one_letter_code
_entity_poly.pdbx_strand_id
1 'polypeptide(L)'
;MTTLCPCSKEISDYSAHNQRAIIKVLISYDENEHIWLEDLIEDIEKKASCEVYPLLKREDEKFVTEHAYDNPKFVEDVLRDVVLMFRNDKRINYYEVDVESLESIHNHSAWAYQLESKK
;
A
#
# COMPACT_ATOMS: atom_id res chain seq x y z
N MET A 1 3.11 1.98 5.79
CA MET A 1 3.02 2.92 4.64
C MET A 1 2.01 4.03 4.91
N THR A 2 1.96 5.03 4.04
CA THR A 2 1.01 6.14 4.11
C THR A 2 0.06 6.09 2.93
N THR A 3 -1.23 6.32 3.19
CA THR A 3 -2.27 6.50 2.15
C THR A 3 -2.79 7.92 2.23
N LEU A 4 -2.97 8.54 1.07
CA LEU A 4 -3.58 9.86 0.94
C LEU A 4 -4.88 9.73 0.15
N CYS A 5 -5.96 10.27 0.69
CA CYS A 5 -7.31 10.05 0.18
C CYS A 5 -7.56 10.80 -1.14
N PRO A 6 -7.84 10.09 -2.26
CA PRO A 6 -8.17 10.74 -3.53
C PRO A 6 -9.41 11.63 -3.43
N CYS A 7 -10.45 11.18 -2.71
CA CYS A 7 -11.67 11.95 -2.50
C CYS A 7 -11.39 13.29 -1.81
N SER A 8 -10.58 13.28 -0.74
CA SER A 8 -10.23 14.50 -0.01
C SER A 8 -9.49 15.50 -0.89
N LYS A 9 -8.58 15.03 -1.74
CA LYS A 9 -7.84 15.87 -2.69
C LYS A 9 -8.75 16.47 -3.75
N GLU A 10 -9.73 15.71 -4.24
CA GLU A 10 -10.65 16.15 -5.29
C GLU A 10 -11.61 17.25 -4.82
N ILE A 11 -12.10 17.16 -3.58
CA ILE A 11 -13.13 18.07 -3.07
C ILE A 11 -12.60 19.30 -2.33
N SER A 12 -11.31 19.33 -1.98
CA SER A 12 -10.71 20.39 -1.16
C SER A 12 -9.88 21.34 -2.03
N ASP A 13 -10.02 22.65 -1.82
CA ASP A 13 -9.21 23.65 -2.53
C ASP A 13 -7.70 23.53 -2.23
N TYR A 14 -7.35 23.01 -1.06
CA TYR A 14 -5.97 22.80 -0.60
C TYR A 14 -5.86 21.55 0.26
N SER A 15 -4.71 20.87 0.16
CA SER A 15 -4.37 19.71 0.97
C SER A 15 -5.32 18.52 0.76
N ALA A 16 -5.03 17.42 1.45
CA ALA A 16 -5.85 16.23 1.52
C ALA A 16 -5.50 15.48 2.81
N HIS A 17 -6.48 14.82 3.44
CA HIS A 17 -6.17 13.99 4.59
C HIS A 17 -5.39 12.74 4.16
N ASN A 18 -4.45 12.36 5.01
CA ASN A 18 -3.64 11.17 4.87
C ASN A 18 -3.50 10.47 6.22
N GLN A 19 -3.20 9.18 6.16
CA GLN A 19 -3.11 8.36 7.36
C GLN A 19 -2.15 7.19 7.17
N ARG A 20 -1.83 6.56 8.30
CA ARG A 20 -1.05 5.33 8.31
C ARG A 20 -1.94 4.17 7.84
N ALA A 21 -1.41 3.38 6.92
CA ALA A 21 -1.98 2.11 6.52
C ALA A 21 -1.05 0.94 6.86
N ILE A 22 -1.66 -0.17 7.23
CA ILE A 22 -1.03 -1.45 7.52
C ILE A 22 -1.42 -2.42 6.41
N ILE A 23 -0.43 -3.01 5.75
CA ILE A 23 -0.65 -4.14 4.84
C ILE A 23 -0.14 -5.39 5.51
N LYS A 24 -0.96 -6.44 5.54
CA LYS A 24 -0.53 -7.79 5.87
C LYS A 24 -0.64 -8.64 4.62
N VAL A 25 0.45 -9.30 4.29
CA VAL A 25 0.51 -10.22 3.17
C VAL A 25 0.89 -11.59 3.70
N LEU A 26 0.14 -12.61 3.29
CA LEU A 26 0.52 -14.01 3.43
C LEU A 26 0.66 -14.58 2.02
N ILE A 27 1.76 -15.26 1.73
CA ILE A 27 2.01 -15.90 0.44
C ILE A 27 2.42 -17.36 0.63
N SER A 28 2.15 -18.16 -0.40
CA SER A 28 2.76 -19.47 -0.60
C SER A 28 3.38 -19.53 -2.00
N TYR A 29 4.50 -20.22 -2.11
CA TYR A 29 5.24 -20.46 -3.34
C TYR A 29 5.93 -21.83 -3.25
N ASP A 30 6.37 -22.36 -4.40
CA ASP A 30 6.97 -23.69 -4.46
C ASP A 30 8.34 -23.74 -3.77
N GLU A 31 8.70 -24.90 -3.22
CA GLU A 31 9.97 -25.09 -2.49
C GLU A 31 11.24 -24.87 -3.34
N ASN A 32 11.11 -24.93 -4.67
CA ASN A 32 12.19 -24.69 -5.63
C ASN A 32 12.36 -23.21 -5.97
N GLU A 33 11.40 -22.36 -5.58
CA GLU A 33 11.43 -20.93 -5.81
C GLU A 33 11.97 -20.19 -4.58
N HIS A 34 12.48 -18.98 -4.80
CA HIS A 34 12.92 -18.11 -3.72
C HIS A 34 12.40 -16.69 -3.94
N ILE A 35 11.85 -16.12 -2.87
CA ILE A 35 11.37 -14.75 -2.82
C ILE A 35 12.12 -14.06 -1.69
N TRP A 36 12.93 -13.06 -2.03
CA TRP A 36 13.56 -12.18 -1.06
C TRP A 36 12.49 -11.32 -0.41
N LEU A 37 12.50 -11.25 0.91
CA LEU A 37 11.51 -10.46 1.65
C LEU A 37 11.71 -8.98 1.39
N GLU A 38 12.96 -8.55 1.21
CA GLU A 38 13.35 -7.17 0.94
C GLU A 38 12.75 -6.68 -0.39
N ASP A 39 12.94 -7.45 -1.47
CA ASP A 39 12.38 -7.14 -2.79
C ASP A 39 10.85 -7.10 -2.73
N LEU A 40 10.25 -8.08 -2.06
CA LEU A 40 8.80 -8.17 -1.90
C LEU A 40 8.24 -6.97 -1.12
N ILE A 41 8.86 -6.60 -0.01
CA ILE A 41 8.46 -5.46 0.81
C ILE A 41 8.58 -4.18 -0.01
N GLU A 42 9.72 -3.96 -0.68
CA GLU A 42 9.95 -2.77 -1.50
C GLU A 42 8.90 -2.65 -2.62
N ASP A 43 8.58 -3.76 -3.29
CA ASP A 43 7.58 -3.77 -4.36
C ASP A 43 6.15 -3.50 -3.86
N ILE A 44 5.80 -3.98 -2.65
CA ILE A 44 4.52 -3.69 -1.99
C ILE A 44 4.48 -2.22 -1.55
N GLU A 45 5.56 -1.69 -0.97
CA GLU A 45 5.61 -0.32 -0.46
C GLU A 45 5.41 0.70 -1.58
N LYS A 46 5.97 0.45 -2.76
CA LYS A 46 5.75 1.24 -3.98
C LYS A 46 4.29 1.28 -4.45
N LYS A 47 3.40 0.40 -3.95
CA LYS A 47 1.97 0.42 -4.29
C LYS A 47 1.15 1.37 -3.43
N ALA A 48 1.70 1.89 -2.33
CA ALA A 48 1.05 2.90 -1.50
C ALA A 48 1.01 4.28 -2.17
N SER A 49 0.51 5.29 -1.44
CA SER A 49 0.76 6.69 -1.80
C SER A 49 2.21 7.10 -1.56
N CYS A 50 2.81 6.64 -0.45
CA CYS A 50 4.23 6.82 -0.14
C CYS A 50 4.71 5.78 0.89
N GLU A 51 6.00 5.42 0.84
CA GLU A 51 6.64 4.59 1.86
C GLU A 51 6.80 5.34 3.20
N VAL A 52 7.19 4.62 4.25
CA VAL A 52 7.47 5.19 5.57
C VAL A 52 8.95 5.09 5.88
N TYR A 53 9.53 6.21 6.26
CA TYR A 53 10.94 6.32 6.63
C TYR A 53 11.07 6.58 8.14
N PRO A 54 12.07 6.00 8.81
CA PRO A 54 12.23 6.16 10.27
C PRO A 54 12.66 7.57 10.66
N LEU A 55 13.37 8.26 9.77
CA LEU A 55 13.86 9.63 9.98
C LEU A 55 13.84 10.37 8.64
N LEU A 56 13.29 11.57 8.64
CA LEU A 56 13.26 12.46 7.48
C LEU A 56 13.92 13.79 7.83
N LYS A 57 14.69 14.35 6.91
CA LYS A 57 15.12 15.76 6.96
C LYS A 57 14.07 16.62 6.24
N ARG A 58 14.25 17.95 6.28
CA ARG A 58 13.29 18.90 5.69
C ARG A 58 13.03 18.67 4.21
N GLU A 59 14.08 18.39 3.43
CA GLU A 59 13.96 18.14 1.99
C GLU A 59 13.25 16.80 1.72
N ASP A 60 13.55 15.79 2.53
CA ASP A 60 12.89 14.47 2.45
C ASP A 60 11.40 14.58 2.82
N GLU A 61 11.07 15.31 3.88
CA GLU A 61 9.68 15.55 4.32
C GLU A 61 8.85 16.24 3.25
N LYS A 62 9.45 17.23 2.58
CA LYS A 62 8.84 17.88 1.41
C LYS A 62 8.57 16.86 0.31
N PHE A 63 9.57 16.04 -0.04
CA PHE A 63 9.44 15.04 -1.09
C PHE A 63 8.32 14.03 -0.79
N VAL A 64 8.30 13.41 0.40
CA VAL A 64 7.30 12.38 0.71
C VAL A 64 5.89 12.96 0.76
N THR A 65 5.75 14.22 1.17
CA THR A 65 4.47 14.92 1.23
C THR A 65 3.93 15.19 -0.18
N GLU A 66 4.75 15.77 -1.06
CA GLU A 66 4.40 16.04 -2.45
C GLU A 66 4.14 14.72 -3.22
N HIS A 67 4.99 13.70 -3.00
CA HIS A 67 4.86 12.39 -3.61
C HIS A 67 3.54 11.71 -3.25
N ALA A 68 3.19 11.67 -1.95
CA ALA A 68 1.92 11.11 -1.50
C ALA A 68 0.72 11.90 -2.05
N TYR A 69 0.84 13.23 -2.14
CA TYR A 69 -0.20 14.09 -2.67
C TYR A 69 -0.44 13.83 -4.16
N ASP A 70 0.61 13.63 -4.95
CA ASP A 70 0.51 13.36 -6.39
C ASP A 70 0.11 11.92 -6.72
N ASN A 71 0.26 11.00 -5.77
CA ASN A 71 -0.11 9.59 -5.88
C ASN A 71 -1.19 9.18 -4.84
N PRO A 72 -2.38 9.82 -4.84
CA PRO A 72 -3.43 9.50 -3.88
C PRO A 72 -4.02 8.12 -4.20
N LYS A 73 -4.31 7.31 -3.17
CA LYS A 73 -4.90 5.97 -3.34
C LYS A 73 -5.88 5.63 -2.24
N PHE A 74 -7.02 5.05 -2.62
CA PHE A 74 -7.91 4.42 -1.65
C PHE A 74 -7.32 3.08 -1.16
N VAL A 75 -7.90 2.54 -0.09
CA VAL A 75 -7.54 1.24 0.46
C VAL A 75 -7.71 0.12 -0.59
N GLU A 76 -8.76 0.23 -1.42
CA GLU A 76 -9.06 -0.71 -2.50
C GLU A 76 -8.08 -0.60 -3.68
N ASP A 77 -7.53 0.59 -3.94
CA ASP A 77 -6.55 0.78 -5.01
C ASP A 77 -5.20 0.15 -4.63
N VAL A 78 -4.77 0.36 -3.39
CA VAL A 78 -3.56 -0.28 -2.85
C VAL A 78 -3.72 -1.81 -2.88
N LEU A 79 -4.86 -2.33 -2.40
CA LEU A 79 -5.16 -3.76 -2.47
C LEU A 79 -5.09 -4.27 -3.92
N ARG A 80 -5.74 -3.59 -4.86
CA ARG A 80 -5.80 -3.98 -6.27
C ARG A 80 -4.40 -4.04 -6.89
N ASP A 81 -3.55 -3.05 -6.62
CA ASP A 81 -2.21 -2.98 -7.18
C ASP A 81 -1.31 -4.11 -6.66
N VAL A 82 -1.42 -4.44 -5.37
CA VAL A 82 -0.70 -5.58 -4.77
C VAL A 82 -1.21 -6.90 -5.32
N VAL A 83 -2.53 -7.05 -5.48
CA VAL A 83 -3.15 -8.24 -6.08
C VAL A 83 -2.70 -8.43 -7.53
N LEU A 84 -2.68 -7.37 -8.34
CA LEU A 84 -2.22 -7.44 -9.74
C LEU A 84 -0.74 -7.81 -9.82
N MET A 85 0.08 -7.25 -8.93
CA MET A 85 1.48 -7.63 -8.80
C MET A 85 1.61 -9.12 -8.50
N PHE A 86 0.88 -9.63 -7.51
CA PHE A 86 0.91 -11.05 -7.18
C PHE A 86 0.41 -11.91 -8.31
N ARG A 87 -0.70 -11.59 -8.98
CA ARG A 87 -1.18 -12.33 -10.15
C ARG A 87 -0.12 -12.51 -11.24
N ASN A 88 0.69 -11.48 -11.47
CA ASN A 88 1.76 -11.50 -12.47
C ASN A 88 3.02 -12.26 -12.02
N ASP A 89 3.25 -12.45 -10.73
CA ASP A 89 4.37 -13.25 -10.21
C ASP A 89 4.06 -14.75 -10.27
N LYS A 90 4.77 -15.47 -11.16
CA LYS A 90 4.57 -16.91 -11.38
C LYS A 90 5.02 -17.77 -10.20
N ARG A 91 5.87 -17.25 -9.32
CA ARG A 91 6.39 -17.99 -8.16
C ARG A 91 5.30 -18.17 -7.10
N ILE A 92 4.39 -17.19 -6.99
CA ILE A 92 3.34 -17.16 -5.95
C ILE A 92 2.13 -17.94 -6.43
N ASN A 93 1.82 -19.05 -5.74
CA ASN A 93 0.68 -19.93 -6.02
C ASN A 93 -0.54 -19.63 -5.13
N TYR A 94 -0.36 -18.94 -4.01
CA TYR A 94 -1.44 -18.50 -3.14
C TYR A 94 -1.05 -17.20 -2.44
N TYR A 95 -2.03 -16.32 -2.24
CA TYR A 95 -1.84 -15.15 -1.41
C TYR A 95 -3.11 -14.69 -0.69
N GLU A 96 -2.91 -14.03 0.44
CA GLU A 96 -3.88 -13.21 1.16
C GLU A 96 -3.30 -11.81 1.32
N VAL A 97 -4.09 -10.80 1.01
CA VAL A 97 -3.72 -9.40 1.16
C VAL A 97 -4.80 -8.71 1.97
N ASP A 98 -4.40 -8.15 3.10
CA ASP A 98 -5.21 -7.36 4.01
C ASP A 98 -4.63 -5.95 4.04
N VAL A 99 -5.44 -4.95 3.72
CA VAL A 99 -5.07 -3.53 3.77
C VAL A 99 -6.00 -2.82 4.74
N GLU A 100 -5.43 -2.25 5.79
CA GLU A 100 -6.15 -1.50 6.82
C GLU A 100 -5.62 -0.05 6.87
N SER A 101 -6.49 0.92 6.60
CA SER A 101 -6.22 2.37 6.71
C SER A 101 -6.78 2.89 8.03
N LEU A 102 -5.92 3.41 8.91
CA LEU A 102 -6.30 3.96 10.20
C LEU A 102 -6.77 5.42 10.01
N GLU A 103 -8.04 5.62 9.68
CA GLU A 103 -8.55 6.92 9.23
C GLU A 103 -8.20 8.08 10.17
N SER A 104 -7.64 9.15 9.61
CA SER A 104 -7.21 10.32 10.39
C SER A 104 -8.38 11.20 10.86
N ILE A 105 -9.54 11.09 10.20
CA ILE A 105 -10.73 11.91 10.42
C ILE A 105 -11.92 11.13 11.00
N HIS A 106 -11.76 9.82 11.19
CA HIS A 106 -12.79 8.92 11.71
C HIS A 106 -12.21 8.02 12.79
N ASN A 107 -13.04 7.58 13.74
CA ASN A 107 -12.61 6.67 14.81
C ASN A 107 -12.87 5.19 14.46
N HIS A 108 -12.61 4.82 13.21
CA HIS A 108 -12.67 3.45 12.70
C HIS A 108 -11.76 3.33 11.47
N SER A 109 -11.32 2.11 11.16
CA SER A 109 -10.48 1.84 10.00
C SER A 109 -11.32 1.66 8.73
N ALA A 110 -10.77 2.07 7.58
CA ALA A 110 -11.20 1.57 6.28
C ALA A 110 -10.39 0.30 5.95
N TRP A 111 -11.04 -0.72 5.40
CA TRP A 111 -10.43 -2.05 5.26
C TRP A 111 -10.82 -2.71 3.95
N ALA A 112 -9.85 -3.37 3.32
CA ALA A 112 -10.05 -4.18 2.12
C ALA A 112 -9.21 -5.46 2.20
N TYR A 113 -9.77 -6.56 1.70
CA TYR A 113 -9.14 -7.88 1.76
C TYR A 113 -9.35 -8.67 0.47
N GLN A 114 -8.32 -9.42 0.05
CA GLN A 114 -8.44 -10.40 -1.02
C GLN A 114 -7.59 -11.64 -0.75
N LEU A 115 -8.18 -12.80 -1.05
CA LEU A 115 -7.52 -14.10 -1.07
C LEU A 115 -7.64 -14.70 -2.47
N GLU A 116 -6.55 -15.28 -2.96
CA GLU A 116 -6.55 -16.01 -4.23
C GLU A 116 -5.58 -17.19 -4.21
N SER A 117 -6.03 -18.32 -4.75
CA SER A 117 -5.18 -19.48 -5.06
C SER A 117 -5.10 -19.61 -6.57
N LYS A 118 -3.89 -19.57 -7.11
CA LYS A 118 -3.62 -19.81 -8.53
C LYS A 118 -3.50 -21.32 -8.74
N LYS A 119 -4.23 -21.82 -9.71
CA LYS A 119 -4.12 -23.20 -10.18
C LYS A 119 -3.00 -23.33 -11.22
#